data_AF-A0A9D5S5S4-F1
#
_entry.id   AF-A0A9D5S5S4-F1
#
_cell.length_a   1.000
_cell.length_b   1.000
_cell.length_c   1.000
_cell.angle_alpha   90.00
_cell.angle_beta   90.00
_cell.angle_gamma   90.00
#
_symmetry.space_group_name_H-M   'P 1'
#
loop_
_entity.id
_entity.type
_entity.pdbx_description
1 polymer ?
#
loop_
_entity_poly.entity_id
_entity_poly.type
_entity_poly.pdbx_seq_one_letter_code
_entity_poly.pdbx_strand_id
1 'polypeptide(L)'
;MRKHIVLLLTLIAMNTYGYTSDSLKIVTLQREVSNLKSTVSRLQQEDGRLRGLYQQQAKELDSLRTNQQQQTENVKTLANKIGADISDANQKIDNNVSTLSDSINSRTWFGALGILIAIGLLAYTYYILRRKISSGATTIDKIRSAQEGLEKAQKAMQEESVKLDNKLMEMLSDKMGAMQKVDHSFALKVGDEIARIETNLSKMDRNVRGYNQLKGALQRIKDNFNAHGYEIVELLGLDYNDGMPFEAQFVPDDTLPEGKRIISGITRLQINYNGEMIQSAKIVVRQNI
;
A
#
# COMPACT_ATOMS: atom_id res chain seq x y z
N MET A 1 -163.37 -38.46 -5.55
CA MET A 1 -162.22 -39.35 -5.29
C MET A 1 -161.03 -39.15 -6.22
N ARG A 2 -161.16 -39.19 -7.56
CA ARG A 2 -160.01 -39.08 -8.49
C ARG A 2 -159.13 -37.82 -8.32
N LYS A 3 -159.72 -36.65 -8.02
CA LYS A 3 -158.97 -35.39 -7.84
C LYS A 3 -158.02 -35.39 -6.63
N HIS A 4 -158.38 -36.07 -5.53
CA HIS A 4 -157.54 -36.11 -4.33
C HIS A 4 -156.32 -37.02 -4.48
N ILE A 5 -156.41 -38.09 -5.29
CA ILE A 5 -155.31 -39.01 -5.56
C ILE A 5 -154.22 -38.34 -6.42
N VAL A 6 -154.63 -37.55 -7.43
CA VAL A 6 -153.68 -36.80 -8.27
C VAL A 6 -152.91 -35.78 -7.43
N LEU A 7 -153.59 -35.08 -6.51
CA LEU A 7 -152.97 -34.10 -5.62
C LEU A 7 -151.92 -34.73 -4.67
N LEU A 8 -152.21 -35.91 -4.16
CA LEU A 8 -151.31 -36.67 -3.27
C LEU A 8 -150.08 -37.19 -4.03
N LEU A 9 -150.27 -37.68 -5.26
CA LEU A 9 -149.18 -38.10 -6.15
C LEU A 9 -148.29 -36.91 -6.57
N THR A 10 -148.88 -35.75 -6.87
CA THR A 10 -148.09 -34.55 -7.16
C THR A 10 -147.31 -34.06 -5.94
N LEU A 11 -147.86 -34.20 -4.74
CA LEU A 11 -147.17 -33.83 -3.50
C LEU A 11 -145.99 -34.76 -3.21
N ILE A 12 -146.17 -36.08 -3.38
CA ILE A 12 -145.09 -37.06 -3.20
C ILE A 12 -143.99 -36.83 -4.25
N ALA A 13 -144.37 -36.62 -5.52
CA ALA A 13 -143.41 -36.31 -6.58
C ALA A 13 -142.61 -35.05 -6.25
N MET A 14 -143.27 -33.94 -5.89
CA MET A 14 -142.60 -32.70 -5.48
C MET A 14 -141.63 -32.89 -4.31
N ASN A 15 -142.00 -33.68 -3.30
CA ASN A 15 -141.12 -33.99 -2.18
C ASN A 15 -139.91 -34.84 -2.60
N THR A 16 -140.10 -35.83 -3.50
CA THR A 16 -138.99 -36.66 -4.00
C THR A 16 -138.02 -35.88 -4.89
N TYR A 17 -138.52 -34.98 -5.76
CA TYR A 17 -137.66 -34.11 -6.57
C TYR A 17 -136.88 -33.10 -5.71
N GLY A 18 -137.52 -32.54 -4.67
CA GLY A 18 -136.84 -31.69 -3.68
C GLY A 18 -135.68 -32.42 -3.00
N TYR A 19 -135.94 -33.63 -2.47
CA TYR A 19 -134.95 -34.44 -1.78
C TYR A 19 -133.76 -34.87 -2.67
N THR A 20 -134.00 -35.24 -3.93
CA THR A 20 -132.93 -35.60 -4.88
C THR A 20 -132.10 -34.38 -5.30
N SER A 21 -132.70 -33.20 -5.41
CA SER A 21 -131.96 -31.97 -5.73
C SER A 21 -131.05 -31.53 -4.58
N ASP A 22 -131.49 -31.72 -3.34
CA ASP A 22 -130.71 -31.37 -2.16
C ASP A 22 -129.60 -32.38 -1.89
N SER A 23 -129.80 -33.67 -2.17
CA SER A 23 -128.73 -34.67 -2.06
C SER A 23 -127.60 -34.46 -3.07
N LEU A 24 -127.91 -34.04 -4.30
CA LEU A 24 -126.90 -33.70 -5.31
C LEU A 24 -126.05 -32.50 -4.87
N LYS A 25 -126.68 -31.44 -4.32
CA LYS A 25 -125.99 -30.28 -3.74
C LYS A 25 -125.10 -30.67 -2.56
N ILE A 26 -125.57 -31.58 -1.69
CA ILE A 26 -124.77 -32.07 -0.56
C ILE A 26 -123.51 -32.80 -1.06
N VAL A 27 -123.62 -33.63 -2.09
CA VAL A 27 -122.46 -34.36 -2.66
C VAL A 27 -121.47 -33.40 -3.33
N THR A 28 -121.94 -32.39 -4.06
CA THR A 28 -121.05 -31.37 -4.66
C THR A 28 -120.35 -30.54 -3.59
N LEU A 29 -121.08 -30.11 -2.55
CA LEU A 29 -120.51 -29.39 -1.41
C LEU A 29 -119.49 -30.24 -0.65
N GLN A 30 -119.75 -31.54 -0.48
CA GLN A 30 -118.81 -32.46 0.19
C GLN A 30 -117.52 -32.64 -0.61
N ARG A 31 -117.60 -32.67 -1.95
CA ARG A 31 -116.43 -32.68 -2.83
C ARG A 31 -115.64 -31.37 -2.74
N GLU A 32 -116.31 -30.23 -2.73
CA GLU A 32 -115.67 -28.92 -2.55
C GLU A 32 -114.98 -28.81 -1.19
N VAL A 33 -115.63 -29.24 -0.10
CA VAL A 33 -115.05 -29.29 1.25
C VAL A 33 -113.83 -30.21 1.29
N SER A 34 -113.88 -31.37 0.62
CA SER A 34 -112.74 -32.29 0.52
C SER A 34 -111.56 -31.66 -0.25
N ASN A 35 -111.84 -31.01 -1.38
CA ASN A 35 -110.84 -30.31 -2.17
C ASN A 35 -110.23 -29.12 -1.39
N LEU A 36 -111.06 -28.34 -0.70
CA LEU A 36 -110.60 -27.26 0.20
C LEU A 36 -109.71 -27.82 1.29
N LYS A 37 -110.11 -28.92 1.96
CA LYS A 37 -109.31 -29.57 3.00
C LYS A 37 -107.94 -29.99 2.47
N SER A 38 -107.89 -30.61 1.29
CA SER A 38 -106.61 -30.99 0.66
C SER A 38 -105.72 -29.78 0.34
N THR A 39 -106.32 -28.68 -0.11
CA THR A 39 -105.61 -27.43 -0.41
C THR A 39 -105.07 -26.79 0.86
N VAL A 40 -105.86 -26.76 1.94
CA VAL A 40 -105.43 -26.26 3.26
C VAL A 40 -104.28 -27.10 3.80
N SER A 41 -104.33 -28.43 3.70
CA SER A 41 -103.22 -29.30 4.12
C SER A 41 -101.95 -29.06 3.30
N ARG A 42 -102.07 -28.85 1.98
CA ARG A 42 -100.91 -28.51 1.13
C ARG A 42 -100.30 -27.16 1.51
N LEU A 43 -101.15 -26.13 1.72
CA LEU A 43 -100.69 -24.81 2.15
C LEU A 43 -100.02 -24.85 3.53
N GLN A 44 -100.54 -25.65 4.47
CA GLN A 44 -99.88 -25.85 5.77
C GLN A 44 -98.51 -26.51 5.64
N GLN A 45 -98.36 -27.48 4.72
CA GLN A 45 -97.08 -28.12 4.46
C GLN A 45 -96.08 -27.14 3.82
N GLU A 46 -96.54 -26.33 2.85
CA GLU A 46 -95.73 -25.28 2.23
C GLU A 46 -95.30 -24.21 3.25
N ASP A 47 -96.19 -23.77 4.14
CA ASP A 47 -95.85 -22.82 5.22
C ASP A 47 -94.81 -23.42 6.18
N GLY A 48 -94.95 -24.70 6.53
CA GLY A 48 -93.96 -25.43 7.34
C GLY A 48 -92.58 -25.50 6.66
N ARG A 49 -92.53 -25.82 5.36
CA ARG A 49 -91.29 -25.83 4.58
C ARG A 49 -90.68 -24.44 4.48
N LEU A 50 -91.50 -23.43 4.25
CA LEU A 50 -91.07 -22.04 4.12
C LEU A 50 -90.48 -21.52 5.43
N ARG A 51 -91.11 -21.82 6.58
CA ARG A 51 -90.55 -21.53 7.91
C ARG A 51 -89.21 -22.22 8.14
N GLY A 52 -89.05 -23.48 7.71
CA GLY A 52 -87.78 -24.19 7.78
C GLY A 52 -86.68 -23.50 6.98
N LEU A 53 -86.99 -23.09 5.74
CA LEU A 53 -86.06 -22.32 4.90
C LEU A 53 -85.70 -20.96 5.51
N TYR A 54 -86.67 -20.24 6.08
CA TYR A 54 -86.41 -18.99 6.79
C TYR A 54 -85.50 -19.18 8.00
N GLN A 55 -85.70 -20.23 8.79
CA GLN A 55 -84.83 -20.55 9.93
C GLN A 55 -83.41 -20.91 9.47
N GLN A 56 -83.26 -21.65 8.38
CA GLN A 56 -81.95 -21.97 7.82
C GLN A 56 -81.24 -20.71 7.32
N GLN A 57 -81.93 -19.85 6.56
CA GLN A 57 -81.37 -18.57 6.12
C GLN A 57 -80.99 -17.67 7.29
N ALA A 58 -81.78 -17.64 8.37
CA ALA A 58 -81.44 -16.86 9.56
C ALA A 58 -80.14 -17.36 10.22
N LYS A 59 -79.92 -18.68 10.30
CA LYS A 59 -78.67 -19.27 10.81
C LYS A 59 -77.48 -18.96 9.92
N GLU A 60 -77.65 -19.07 8.60
CA GLU A 60 -76.59 -18.70 7.65
C GLU A 60 -76.24 -17.22 7.77
N LEU A 61 -77.23 -16.33 7.85
CA LEU A 61 -77.03 -14.89 8.04
C LEU A 61 -76.27 -14.58 9.33
N ASP A 62 -76.60 -15.27 10.43
CA ASP A 62 -75.93 -15.10 11.72
C ASP A 62 -74.46 -15.57 11.67
N SER A 63 -74.21 -16.71 11.00
CA SER A 63 -72.84 -17.18 10.77
C SER A 63 -72.03 -16.22 9.89
N LEU A 64 -72.65 -15.65 8.85
CA LEU A 64 -72.01 -14.66 7.98
C LEU A 64 -71.69 -13.37 8.76
N ARG A 65 -72.62 -12.90 9.60
CA ARG A 65 -72.39 -11.75 10.48
C ARG A 65 -71.24 -11.98 11.44
N THR A 66 -71.17 -13.16 12.05
CA THR A 66 -70.08 -13.53 12.96
C THR A 66 -68.73 -13.56 12.22
N ASN A 67 -68.68 -14.19 11.04
CA ASN A 67 -67.48 -14.20 10.20
C ASN A 67 -67.07 -12.79 9.76
N GLN A 68 -68.03 -11.92 9.41
CA GLN A 68 -67.76 -10.54 9.04
C GLN A 68 -67.20 -9.72 10.22
N GLN A 69 -67.74 -9.91 11.43
CA GLN A 69 -67.22 -9.29 12.65
C GLN A 69 -65.79 -9.77 12.94
N GLN A 70 -65.55 -11.08 12.85
CA GLN A 70 -64.21 -11.64 13.06
C GLN A 70 -63.20 -11.13 12.03
N GLN A 71 -63.59 -11.03 10.75
CA GLN A 71 -62.73 -10.44 9.72
C GLN A 71 -62.44 -8.97 10.00
N THR A 72 -63.43 -8.20 10.45
CA THR A 72 -63.25 -6.77 10.80
C THR A 72 -62.26 -6.61 11.95
N GLU A 73 -62.37 -7.43 13.01
CA GLU A 73 -61.40 -7.41 14.12
C GLU A 73 -60.01 -7.88 13.70
N ASN A 74 -59.91 -8.91 12.84
CA ASN A 74 -58.62 -9.34 12.28
C ASN A 74 -57.95 -8.25 11.44
N VAL A 75 -58.72 -7.51 10.62
CA VAL A 75 -58.20 -6.37 9.86
C VAL A 75 -57.75 -5.24 10.79
N LYS A 76 -58.52 -4.93 11.83
CA LYS A 76 -58.17 -3.90 12.82
C LYS A 76 -56.91 -4.25 13.60
N THR A 77 -56.79 -5.49 14.06
CA THR A 77 -55.60 -5.97 14.76
C THR A 77 -54.37 -6.00 13.85
N LEU A 78 -54.52 -6.41 12.59
CA LEU A 78 -53.44 -6.36 11.61
C LEU A 78 -53.00 -4.92 11.30
N ALA A 79 -53.95 -4.00 11.12
CA ALA A 79 -53.66 -2.59 10.90
C ALA A 79 -52.91 -1.97 12.09
N ASN A 80 -53.34 -2.27 13.33
CA ASN A 80 -52.65 -1.83 14.54
C ASN A 80 -51.24 -2.41 14.64
N LYS A 81 -51.07 -3.70 14.31
CA LYS A 81 -49.77 -4.36 14.33
C LYS A 81 -48.81 -3.75 13.30
N ILE A 82 -49.27 -3.54 12.07
CA ILE A 82 -48.49 -2.88 11.03
C ILE A 82 -48.13 -1.45 11.45
N GLY A 83 -49.07 -0.71 12.04
CA GLY A 83 -48.78 0.63 12.58
C GLY A 83 -47.71 0.62 13.67
N ALA A 84 -47.78 -0.34 14.59
CA ALA A 84 -46.77 -0.52 15.65
C ALA A 84 -45.40 -0.93 15.09
N ASP A 85 -45.37 -1.90 14.16
CA ASP A 85 -44.14 -2.37 13.51
C ASP A 85 -43.47 -1.25 12.69
N ILE A 86 -44.25 -0.43 11.98
CA ILE A 86 -43.76 0.76 11.26
C ILE A 86 -43.22 1.80 12.26
N SER A 87 -43.93 2.04 13.36
CA SER A 87 -43.46 2.98 14.40
C SER A 87 -42.14 2.52 15.03
N ASP A 88 -42.00 1.23 15.35
CA ASP A 88 -40.75 0.66 15.90
C ASP A 88 -39.62 0.70 14.87
N ALA A 89 -39.90 0.42 13.60
CA ALA A 89 -38.94 0.55 12.51
C ALA A 89 -38.47 2.00 12.35
N ASN A 90 -39.37 2.97 12.35
CA ASN A 90 -39.03 4.40 12.28
C ASN A 90 -38.22 4.83 13.50
N GLN A 91 -38.60 4.42 14.70
CA GLN A 91 -37.85 4.73 15.92
C GLN A 91 -36.43 4.12 15.89
N LYS A 92 -36.27 2.89 15.39
CA LYS A 92 -34.96 2.28 15.19
C LYS A 92 -34.14 3.00 14.13
N ILE A 93 -34.76 3.44 13.04
CA ILE A 93 -34.10 4.24 12.01
C ILE A 93 -33.64 5.57 12.61
N ASP A 94 -34.50 6.30 13.32
CA ASP A 94 -34.17 7.58 13.96
C ASP A 94 -33.08 7.43 15.02
N ASN A 95 -33.13 6.36 15.83
CA ASN A 95 -32.08 6.05 16.80
C ASN A 95 -30.76 5.68 16.10
N ASN A 96 -30.80 4.91 15.02
CA ASN A 96 -29.60 4.56 14.26
C ASN A 96 -29.02 5.78 13.52
N VAL A 97 -29.87 6.67 12.99
CA VAL A 97 -29.44 7.90 12.33
C VAL A 97 -28.86 8.88 13.34
N SER A 98 -29.47 9.04 14.51
CA SER A 98 -28.93 9.91 15.57
C SER A 98 -27.61 9.38 16.13
N THR A 99 -27.52 8.09 16.46
CA THR A 99 -26.26 7.47 16.93
C THR A 99 -25.17 7.48 15.86
N LEU A 100 -25.51 7.30 14.58
CA LEU A 100 -24.57 7.43 13.47
C LEU A 100 -24.10 8.88 13.32
N SER A 101 -25.01 9.86 13.38
CA SER A 101 -24.69 11.29 13.34
C SER A 101 -23.77 11.69 14.50
N ASP A 102 -24.06 11.24 15.73
CA ASP A 102 -23.25 11.52 16.91
C ASP A 102 -21.87 10.85 16.83
N SER A 103 -21.80 9.62 16.31
CA SER A 103 -20.55 8.89 16.10
C SER A 103 -19.68 9.51 15.01
N ILE A 104 -20.30 10.03 13.94
CA ILE A 104 -19.61 10.78 12.88
C ILE A 104 -19.15 12.13 13.42
N ASN A 105 -19.99 12.91 14.09
CA ASN A 105 -19.64 14.25 14.55
C ASN A 105 -18.52 14.21 15.61
N SER A 106 -18.59 13.28 16.56
CA SER A 106 -17.56 13.14 17.61
C SER A 106 -16.19 12.72 17.06
N ARG A 107 -16.13 11.98 15.96
CA ARG A 107 -14.86 11.50 15.35
C ARG A 107 -14.37 12.34 14.19
N THR A 108 -15.25 13.09 13.52
CA THR A 108 -14.89 13.96 12.40
C THR A 108 -14.02 15.14 12.85
N TRP A 109 -14.23 15.67 14.06
CA TRP A 109 -13.36 16.73 14.59
C TRP A 109 -11.90 16.26 14.74
N PHE A 110 -11.66 15.04 15.22
CA PHE A 110 -10.31 14.48 15.33
C PHE A 110 -9.68 14.20 13.95
N GLY A 111 -10.48 13.74 12.99
CA GLY A 111 -10.03 13.55 11.60
C GLY A 111 -9.65 14.88 10.93
N ALA A 112 -10.50 15.91 11.07
CA ALA A 112 -10.25 17.25 10.55
C ALA A 112 -9.03 17.91 11.22
N LEU A 113 -8.88 17.74 12.54
CA LEU A 113 -7.71 18.21 13.29
C LEU A 113 -6.42 17.51 12.83
N GLY A 114 -6.47 16.19 12.59
CA GLY A 114 -5.36 15.43 12.05
C GLY A 114 -4.91 15.92 10.67
N ILE A 115 -5.86 16.21 9.78
CA ILE A 115 -5.59 16.78 8.44
C ILE A 115 -4.98 18.18 8.56
N LEU A 116 -5.51 19.04 9.44
CA LEU A 116 -4.95 20.37 9.69
C LEU A 116 -3.51 20.32 10.21
N ILE A 117 -3.21 19.40 11.13
CA ILE A 117 -1.84 19.20 11.64
C ILE A 117 -0.92 18.71 10.51
N ALA A 118 -1.38 17.76 9.68
CA ALA A 118 -0.59 17.26 8.55
C ALA A 118 -0.28 18.36 7.52
N ILE A 119 -1.26 19.19 7.18
CA ILE A 119 -1.06 20.36 6.30
C ILE A 119 -0.10 21.36 6.95
N GLY A 120 -0.24 21.61 8.25
CA GLY A 120 0.67 22.47 9.01
C GLY A 120 2.12 21.97 9.00
N LEU A 121 2.34 20.67 9.16
CA LEU A 121 3.67 20.05 9.07
C LEU A 121 4.27 20.15 7.66
N LEU A 122 3.47 19.98 6.62
CA LEU A 122 3.89 20.19 5.23
C LEU A 122 4.25 21.65 4.96
N ALA A 123 3.44 22.60 5.43
CA ALA A 123 3.74 24.02 5.32
C ALA A 123 5.00 24.42 6.12
N TYR A 124 5.18 23.84 7.31
CA TYR A 124 6.34 24.06 8.16
C TYR A 124 7.64 23.52 7.54
N THR A 125 7.61 22.29 7.02
CA THR A 125 8.76 21.71 6.31
C THR A 125 9.09 22.50 5.05
N TYR A 126 8.08 22.89 4.26
CA TYR A 126 8.25 23.80 3.12
C TYR A 126 8.85 25.15 3.54
N TYR A 127 8.39 25.74 4.64
CA TYR A 127 8.93 26.99 5.18
C TYR A 127 10.40 26.85 5.59
N ILE A 128 10.78 25.76 6.28
CA ILE A 128 12.19 25.48 6.64
C ILE A 128 13.04 25.32 5.38
N LEU A 129 12.59 24.53 4.41
CA LEU A 129 13.30 24.31 3.15
C LEU A 129 13.46 25.61 2.36
N ARG A 130 12.39 26.41 2.23
CA ARG A 130 12.42 27.72 1.58
C ARG A 130 13.33 28.71 2.30
N ARG A 131 13.29 28.73 3.65
CA ARG A 131 14.19 29.55 4.46
C ARG A 131 15.64 29.11 4.31
N LYS A 132 15.92 27.80 4.28
CA LYS A 132 17.26 27.25 4.12
C LYS A 132 17.83 27.56 2.72
N ILE A 133 17.02 27.47 1.68
CA ILE A 133 17.40 27.83 0.30
C ILE A 133 17.60 29.35 0.17
N SER A 134 16.72 30.17 0.77
CA SER A 134 16.90 31.63 0.81
C SER A 134 18.15 32.04 1.61
N SER A 135 18.44 31.37 2.74
CA SER A 135 19.71 31.58 3.44
C SER A 135 20.91 31.04 2.65
N GLY A 136 20.73 30.00 1.85
CA GLY A 136 21.75 29.47 0.92
C GLY A 136 22.05 30.42 -0.23
N ALA A 137 21.08 31.24 -0.65
CA ALA A 137 21.30 32.31 -1.63
C ALA A 137 22.28 33.38 -1.11
N THR A 138 22.32 33.63 0.21
CA THR A 138 23.35 34.51 0.79
C THR A 138 24.75 33.88 0.78
N THR A 139 24.85 32.55 0.70
CA THR A 139 26.13 31.86 0.49
C THR A 139 26.55 31.96 -0.99
N ILE A 140 25.62 31.89 -1.93
CA ILE A 140 25.90 32.13 -3.36
C ILE A 140 26.30 33.59 -3.60
N ASP A 141 25.67 34.58 -2.96
CA ASP A 141 26.09 35.99 -3.07
C ASP A 141 27.42 36.27 -2.35
N LYS A 142 27.73 35.57 -1.25
CA LYS A 142 29.06 35.61 -0.61
C LYS A 142 30.13 34.92 -1.47
N ILE A 143 29.78 33.84 -2.16
CA ILE A 143 30.67 33.16 -3.12
C ILE A 143 30.83 34.01 -4.38
N ARG A 144 29.78 34.68 -4.87
CA ARG A 144 29.83 35.58 -6.04
C ARG A 144 30.59 36.86 -5.74
N SER A 145 30.43 37.45 -4.56
CA SER A 145 31.26 38.58 -4.10
C SER A 145 32.69 38.16 -3.75
N ALA A 146 32.91 36.94 -3.25
CA ALA A 146 34.26 36.38 -3.12
C ALA A 146 34.88 36.04 -4.48
N GLN A 147 34.09 35.66 -5.48
CA GLN A 147 34.54 35.44 -6.87
C GLN A 147 34.82 36.76 -7.57
N GLU A 148 33.97 37.79 -7.43
CA GLU A 148 34.24 39.15 -7.93
C GLU A 148 35.43 39.78 -7.19
N GLY A 149 35.59 39.48 -5.90
CA GLY A 149 36.75 39.85 -5.09
C GLY A 149 38.02 39.12 -5.51
N LEU A 150 37.92 37.82 -5.84
CA LEU A 150 39.02 37.01 -6.38
C LEU A 150 39.36 37.39 -7.82
N GLU A 151 38.40 37.80 -8.65
CA GLU A 151 38.64 38.25 -10.03
C GLU A 151 39.28 39.64 -10.03
N LYS A 152 38.81 40.55 -9.16
CA LYS A 152 39.50 41.82 -8.91
C LYS A 152 40.87 41.62 -8.28
N ALA A 153 41.02 40.67 -7.36
CA ALA A 153 42.31 40.31 -6.79
C ALA A 153 43.21 39.60 -7.80
N GLN A 154 42.68 38.83 -8.76
CA GLN A 154 43.43 38.25 -9.86
C GLN A 154 43.86 39.30 -10.87
N LYS A 155 43.00 40.27 -11.23
CA LYS A 155 43.38 41.40 -12.08
C LYS A 155 44.39 42.31 -11.38
N ALA A 156 44.17 42.62 -10.11
CA ALA A 156 45.14 43.36 -9.30
C ALA A 156 46.43 42.57 -9.12
N MET A 157 46.39 41.24 -8.92
CA MET A 157 47.56 40.35 -8.90
C MET A 157 48.20 40.22 -10.26
N GLN A 158 47.50 40.35 -11.39
CA GLN A 158 48.09 40.31 -12.72
C GLN A 158 48.77 41.65 -13.04
N GLU A 159 48.14 42.77 -12.69
CA GLU A 159 48.79 44.08 -12.77
C GLU A 159 49.97 44.19 -11.79
N GLU A 160 49.81 43.65 -10.59
CA GLU A 160 50.85 43.55 -9.59
C GLU A 160 51.88 42.50 -9.98
N SER A 161 51.55 41.37 -10.63
CA SER A 161 52.51 40.38 -11.11
C SER A 161 53.26 40.85 -12.33
N VAL A 162 52.71 41.72 -13.18
CA VAL A 162 53.48 42.36 -14.26
C VAL A 162 54.49 43.36 -13.67
N LYS A 163 54.11 44.08 -12.60
CA LYS A 163 55.04 44.91 -11.83
C LYS A 163 56.03 44.07 -11.00
N LEU A 164 55.58 42.95 -10.46
CA LEU A 164 56.38 42.01 -9.67
C LEU A 164 57.30 41.21 -10.57
N ASP A 165 56.94 40.89 -11.81
CA ASP A 165 57.77 40.24 -12.82
C ASP A 165 58.90 41.16 -13.24
N ASN A 166 58.64 42.45 -13.44
CA ASN A 166 59.72 43.42 -13.67
C ASN A 166 60.66 43.52 -12.46
N LYS A 167 60.11 43.46 -11.24
CA LYS A 167 60.90 43.47 -9.99
C LYS A 167 61.56 42.13 -9.68
N LEU A 168 61.00 41.03 -10.17
CA LEU A 168 61.51 39.66 -10.09
C LEU A 168 62.54 39.44 -11.17
N MET A 169 62.53 40.12 -12.32
CA MET A 169 63.63 40.08 -13.28
C MET A 169 64.85 40.81 -12.72
N GLU A 170 64.61 41.88 -11.98
CA GLU A 170 65.61 42.60 -11.19
C GLU A 170 66.12 41.76 -10.00
N MET A 171 65.25 41.00 -9.31
CA MET A 171 65.63 40.10 -8.21
C MET A 171 66.07 38.68 -8.61
N LEU A 172 65.69 38.12 -9.76
CA LEU A 172 66.14 36.80 -10.27
C LEU A 172 67.59 36.88 -10.73
N SER A 173 68.02 38.06 -11.18
CA SER A 173 69.44 38.35 -11.37
C SER A 173 70.21 38.31 -10.05
N ASP A 174 69.53 38.46 -8.91
CA ASP A 174 70.12 38.55 -7.56
C ASP A 174 69.87 37.30 -6.68
N LYS A 175 68.87 36.46 -6.98
CA LYS A 175 68.41 35.36 -6.09
C LYS A 175 67.93 34.09 -6.80
N MET A 176 68.67 33.57 -7.78
CA MET A 176 68.55 32.17 -8.23
C MET A 176 69.10 31.20 -7.18
N GLY A 177 68.39 31.06 -6.05
CA GLY A 177 68.78 30.13 -5.00
C GLY A 177 67.70 29.96 -3.93
N ALA A 178 66.70 29.12 -4.22
CA ALA A 178 65.95 28.28 -3.26
C ALA A 178 64.50 28.05 -3.74
N MET A 179 64.33 27.09 -4.65
CA MET A 179 63.04 26.46 -4.92
C MET A 179 62.70 25.55 -3.73
N GLN A 180 61.47 25.64 -3.20
CA GLN A 180 60.97 24.78 -2.13
C GLN A 180 61.10 23.30 -2.55
N LYS A 181 62.01 22.57 -1.91
CA LYS A 181 62.13 21.11 -2.02
C LYS A 181 60.92 20.47 -1.33
N VAL A 182 60.16 19.68 -2.08
CA VAL A 182 59.21 18.73 -1.50
C VAL A 182 59.99 17.78 -0.59
N ASP A 183 59.58 17.64 0.67
CA ASP A 183 60.24 16.73 1.60
C ASP A 183 59.82 15.28 1.32
N HIS A 184 60.70 14.52 0.67
CA HIS A 184 60.50 13.11 0.35
C HIS A 184 60.96 12.17 1.47
N SER A 185 61.43 12.68 2.62
CA SER A 185 62.04 11.90 3.70
C SER A 185 61.19 10.72 4.18
N PHE A 186 59.86 10.89 4.27
CA PHE A 186 58.96 9.80 4.64
C PHE A 186 58.87 8.70 3.57
N ALA A 187 58.70 9.09 2.30
CA ALA A 187 58.60 8.15 1.20
C ALA A 187 59.89 7.35 1.02
N LEU A 188 61.06 8.00 1.15
CA LEU A 188 62.37 7.34 1.12
C LEU A 188 62.51 6.28 2.22
N LYS A 189 62.07 6.58 3.45
CA LYS A 189 62.09 5.61 4.57
C LYS A 189 61.15 4.43 4.34
N VAL A 190 59.96 4.67 3.79
CA VAL A 190 59.02 3.59 3.44
C VAL A 190 59.63 2.71 2.34
N GLY A 191 60.28 3.32 1.35
CA GLY A 191 61.01 2.60 0.30
C GLY A 191 62.12 1.70 0.84
N ASP A 192 62.90 2.18 1.81
CA ASP A 192 63.91 1.36 2.49
C ASP A 192 63.28 0.15 3.22
N GLU A 193 62.09 0.30 3.82
CA GLU A 193 61.39 -0.83 4.45
C GLU A 193 60.81 -1.81 3.43
N ILE A 194 60.32 -1.33 2.27
CA ILE A 194 59.90 -2.19 1.15
C ILE A 194 61.10 -3.03 0.69
N ALA A 195 62.27 -2.42 0.48
CA ALA A 195 63.50 -3.12 0.07
C ALA A 195 63.89 -4.25 1.05
N ARG A 196 63.74 -3.98 2.35
CA ARG A 196 64.01 -4.94 3.42
C ARG A 196 63.02 -6.09 3.41
N ILE A 197 61.72 -5.81 3.27
CA ILE A 197 60.69 -6.86 3.20
C ILE A 197 60.89 -7.71 1.94
N GLU A 198 61.19 -7.10 0.79
CA GLU A 198 61.48 -7.82 -0.46
C GLU A 198 62.67 -8.77 -0.34
N THR A 199 63.79 -8.28 0.19
CA THR A 199 65.01 -9.07 0.35
C THR A 199 64.82 -10.19 1.37
N ASN A 200 64.01 -9.98 2.40
CA ASN A 200 63.68 -11.04 3.34
C ASN A 200 62.76 -12.08 2.68
N LEU A 201 61.74 -11.63 1.96
CA LEU A 201 60.81 -12.50 1.24
C LEU A 201 61.53 -13.33 0.17
N SER A 202 62.58 -12.80 -0.47
CA SER A 202 63.37 -13.52 -1.47
C SER A 202 64.18 -14.68 -0.89
N LYS A 203 64.51 -14.62 0.40
CA LYS A 203 65.26 -15.65 1.14
C LYS A 203 64.35 -16.68 1.82
N MET A 204 63.04 -16.45 1.84
CA MET A 204 62.07 -17.37 2.44
C MET A 204 61.67 -18.46 1.43
N ASP A 205 61.47 -19.69 1.91
CA ASP A 205 60.83 -20.74 1.12
C ASP A 205 59.36 -20.37 0.86
N ARG A 206 58.94 -20.49 -0.41
CA ARG A 206 57.59 -20.17 -0.88
C ARG A 206 56.52 -21.03 -0.21
N ASN A 207 56.88 -22.20 0.32
CA ASN A 207 55.97 -23.13 0.99
C ASN A 207 55.74 -22.79 2.48
N VAL A 208 56.45 -21.78 3.02
CA VAL A 208 56.27 -21.36 4.42
C VAL A 208 54.90 -20.70 4.60
N ARG A 209 54.20 -21.12 5.66
CA ARG A 209 52.90 -20.55 6.05
C ARG A 209 53.02 -19.03 6.22
N GLY A 210 52.25 -18.28 5.43
CA GLY A 210 52.22 -16.81 5.48
C GLY A 210 53.01 -16.11 4.36
N TYR A 211 53.83 -16.82 3.57
CA TYR A 211 54.59 -16.24 2.45
C TYR A 211 53.71 -15.45 1.48
N ASN A 212 52.64 -16.06 0.97
CA ASN A 212 51.72 -15.42 0.02
C ASN A 212 50.99 -14.21 0.62
N GLN A 213 50.73 -14.22 1.93
CA GLN A 213 50.07 -13.10 2.62
C GLN A 213 51.01 -11.89 2.73
N LEU A 214 52.27 -12.12 3.08
CA LEU A 214 53.31 -11.09 3.13
C LEU A 214 53.59 -10.52 1.74
N LYS A 215 53.70 -11.38 0.72
CA LYS A 215 53.85 -10.97 -0.68
C LYS A 215 52.71 -10.07 -1.14
N GLY A 216 51.46 -10.45 -0.84
CA GLY A 216 50.29 -9.65 -1.18
C GLY A 216 50.22 -8.32 -0.42
N ALA A 217 50.64 -8.29 0.85
CA ALA A 217 50.72 -7.05 1.62
C ALA A 217 51.77 -6.09 1.07
N LEU A 218 52.94 -6.60 0.70
CA LEU A 218 54.00 -5.84 0.06
C LEU A 218 53.55 -5.23 -1.26
N GLN A 219 52.85 -6.00 -2.10
CA GLN A 219 52.31 -5.50 -3.36
C GLN A 219 51.35 -4.32 -3.14
N ARG A 220 50.44 -4.42 -2.16
CA ARG A 220 49.51 -3.31 -1.85
C ARG A 220 50.23 -2.04 -1.41
N ILE A 221 51.36 -2.17 -0.71
CA ILE A 221 52.19 -1.02 -0.33
C ILE A 221 52.82 -0.39 -1.57
N LYS A 222 53.38 -1.18 -2.49
CA LYS A 222 53.91 -0.68 -3.76
C LYS A 222 52.86 0.03 -4.61
N ASP A 223 51.67 -0.57 -4.73
CA ASP A 223 50.58 0.00 -5.51
C ASP A 223 50.14 1.35 -4.93
N ASN A 224 50.09 1.47 -3.61
CA ASN A 224 49.80 2.73 -2.92
C ASN A 224 50.93 3.76 -3.12
N PHE A 225 52.19 3.31 -3.10
CA PHE A 225 53.35 4.16 -3.35
C PHE A 225 53.32 4.76 -4.77
N ASN A 226 52.99 3.93 -5.76
CA ASN A 226 52.82 4.35 -7.15
C ASN A 226 51.65 5.31 -7.34
N ALA A 227 50.52 5.08 -6.66
CA ALA A 227 49.37 5.98 -6.71
C ALA A 227 49.67 7.40 -6.20
N HIS A 228 50.72 7.59 -5.38
CA HIS A 228 51.17 8.89 -4.89
C HIS A 228 52.34 9.48 -5.70
N GLY A 229 52.60 8.95 -6.90
CA GLY A 229 53.62 9.46 -7.82
C GLY A 229 55.03 8.93 -7.57
N TYR A 230 55.19 7.93 -6.68
CA TYR A 230 56.48 7.28 -6.43
C TYR A 230 56.58 5.93 -7.13
N GLU A 231 57.43 5.86 -8.14
CA GLU A 231 57.67 4.65 -8.91
C GLU A 231 58.88 3.90 -8.34
N ILE A 232 58.71 2.60 -8.06
CA ILE A 232 59.77 1.70 -7.58
C ILE A 232 60.22 0.82 -8.74
N VAL A 233 61.53 0.79 -9.01
CA VAL A 233 62.11 -0.10 -10.04
C VAL A 233 62.41 -1.48 -9.44
N GLU A 234 61.84 -2.53 -10.03
CA GLU A 234 62.11 -3.91 -9.61
C GLU A 234 63.45 -4.42 -10.15
N LEU A 235 64.40 -4.68 -9.26
CA LEU A 235 65.77 -5.10 -9.62
C LEU A 235 66.12 -6.52 -9.16
N LEU A 236 65.29 -7.12 -8.31
CA LEU A 236 65.59 -8.40 -7.68
C LEU A 236 65.48 -9.56 -8.68
N GLY A 237 66.51 -10.39 -8.74
CA GLY A 237 66.54 -11.57 -9.63
C GLY A 237 66.96 -11.28 -11.08
N LEU A 238 67.29 -10.03 -11.41
CA LEU A 238 67.87 -9.65 -12.71
C LEU A 238 69.38 -9.97 -12.75
N ASP A 239 69.88 -10.24 -13.95
CA ASP A 239 71.32 -10.36 -14.19
C ASP A 239 71.99 -8.98 -14.05
N TYR A 240 73.11 -8.92 -13.33
CA TYR A 240 73.83 -7.68 -13.07
C TYR A 240 74.85 -7.41 -14.19
N ASN A 241 74.91 -6.16 -14.67
CA ASN A 241 75.93 -5.69 -15.59
C ASN A 241 76.63 -4.44 -15.04
N ASP A 242 77.91 -4.26 -15.40
CA ASP A 242 78.74 -3.15 -14.90
C ASP A 242 78.31 -1.78 -15.47
N GLY A 243 77.39 -1.76 -16.45
CA GLY A 243 76.80 -0.54 -17.01
C GLY A 243 75.56 -0.04 -16.26
N MET A 244 75.09 -0.75 -15.23
CA MET A 244 73.96 -0.31 -14.43
C MET A 244 74.39 0.81 -13.46
N PRO A 245 73.62 1.91 -13.32
CA PRO A 245 73.95 3.03 -12.43
C PRO A 245 73.62 2.73 -10.95
N PHE A 246 73.96 1.52 -10.46
CA PHE A 246 73.63 1.06 -9.11
C PHE A 246 74.88 0.84 -8.26
N GLU A 247 74.78 1.12 -6.97
CA GLU A 247 75.83 0.75 -6.02
C GLU A 247 75.68 -0.73 -5.66
N ALA A 248 76.65 -1.56 -6.09
CA ALA A 248 76.61 -3.00 -5.92
C ALA A 248 77.61 -3.48 -4.86
N GLN A 249 77.13 -4.31 -3.93
CA GLN A 249 77.95 -5.10 -3.03
C GLN A 249 78.07 -6.53 -3.56
N PHE A 250 79.28 -6.98 -3.86
CA PHE A 250 79.53 -8.31 -4.41
C PHE A 250 79.75 -9.34 -3.31
N VAL A 251 79.09 -10.50 -3.46
CA VAL A 251 79.21 -11.65 -2.56
C VAL A 251 79.56 -12.90 -3.39
N PRO A 252 80.65 -13.62 -3.09
CA PRO A 252 80.96 -14.88 -3.75
C PRO A 252 79.87 -15.94 -3.51
N ASP A 253 79.42 -16.62 -4.56
CA ASP A 253 78.47 -17.71 -4.47
C ASP A 253 78.79 -18.81 -5.50
N ASP A 254 79.50 -19.85 -5.04
CA ASP A 254 79.94 -20.99 -5.85
C ASP A 254 78.78 -21.86 -6.37
N THR A 255 77.54 -21.60 -5.92
CA THR A 255 76.34 -22.30 -6.42
C THR A 255 75.85 -21.74 -7.76
N LEU A 256 76.34 -20.57 -8.19
CA LEU A 256 76.00 -19.98 -9.47
C LEU A 256 76.91 -20.52 -10.59
N PRO A 257 76.45 -20.57 -11.86
CA PRO A 257 77.33 -20.88 -12.99
C PRO A 257 78.49 -19.88 -13.10
N GLU A 258 79.67 -20.37 -13.53
CA GLU A 258 80.87 -19.55 -13.73
C GLU A 258 80.58 -18.35 -14.65
N GLY A 259 80.99 -17.16 -14.21
CA GLY A 259 80.76 -15.89 -14.91
C GLY A 259 79.37 -15.28 -14.70
N LYS A 260 78.46 -15.92 -13.96
CA LYS A 260 77.12 -15.38 -13.70
C LYS A 260 77.11 -14.43 -12.51
N ARG A 261 76.50 -13.24 -12.71
CA ARG A 261 76.26 -12.24 -11.68
C ARG A 261 74.77 -11.94 -11.59
N ILE A 262 74.16 -12.19 -10.43
CA ILE A 262 72.72 -12.01 -10.21
C ILE A 262 72.45 -11.11 -9.01
N ILE A 263 71.46 -10.22 -9.15
CA ILE A 263 70.98 -9.38 -8.05
C ILE A 263 70.19 -10.26 -7.08
N SER A 264 70.81 -10.59 -5.94
CA SER A 264 70.27 -11.51 -4.93
C SER A 264 69.56 -10.81 -3.76
N GLY A 265 69.77 -9.50 -3.61
CA GLY A 265 69.17 -8.69 -2.56
C GLY A 265 69.20 -7.21 -2.90
N ILE A 266 68.31 -6.45 -2.27
CA ILE A 266 68.18 -5.01 -2.42
C ILE A 266 68.30 -4.37 -1.03
N THR A 267 69.33 -3.56 -0.84
CA THR A 267 69.53 -2.79 0.39
C THR A 267 68.76 -1.48 0.35
N ARG A 268 68.63 -0.86 -0.83
CA ARG A 268 67.78 0.32 -1.09
C ARG A 268 67.19 0.23 -2.50
N LEU A 269 65.92 0.57 -2.65
CA LEU A 269 65.25 0.60 -3.93
C LEU A 269 65.60 1.89 -4.69
N GLN A 270 65.52 1.82 -6.03
CA GLN A 270 65.44 3.04 -6.83
C GLN A 270 64.01 3.57 -6.77
N ILE A 271 63.88 4.86 -6.45
CA ILE A 271 62.61 5.56 -6.37
C ILE A 271 62.65 6.77 -7.28
N ASN A 272 61.66 6.87 -8.18
CA ASN A 272 61.43 8.04 -9.01
C ASN A 272 60.16 8.75 -8.53
N TYR A 273 60.19 10.07 -8.40
CA TYR A 273 59.02 10.89 -8.11
C TYR A 273 58.65 11.71 -9.34
N ASN A 274 57.44 11.52 -9.89
CA ASN A 274 56.98 12.17 -11.12
C ASN A 274 57.98 12.08 -12.30
N GLY A 275 58.70 10.96 -12.40
CA GLY A 275 59.70 10.71 -13.45
C GLY A 275 61.13 11.18 -13.13
N GLU A 276 61.36 11.89 -12.03
CA GLU A 276 62.70 12.29 -11.59
C GLU A 276 63.23 11.30 -10.54
N MET A 277 64.46 10.80 -10.71
CA MET A 277 65.08 9.89 -9.74
C MET A 277 65.42 10.63 -8.45
N ILE A 278 64.74 10.27 -7.36
CA ILE A 278 64.98 10.84 -6.02
C ILE A 278 65.85 9.94 -5.14
N GLN A 279 65.97 8.65 -5.48
CA GLN A 279 66.82 7.68 -4.78
C GLN A 279 67.40 6.67 -5.76
N SER A 280 68.72 6.44 -5.70
CA SER A 280 69.41 5.40 -6.46
C SER A 280 69.39 4.06 -5.71
N ALA A 281 69.27 2.94 -6.43
CA ALA A 281 69.29 1.62 -5.83
C ALA A 281 70.67 1.25 -5.26
N LYS A 282 70.65 0.50 -4.14
CA LYS A 282 71.80 -0.21 -3.58
C LYS A 282 71.49 -1.69 -3.53
N ILE A 283 72.32 -2.51 -4.17
CA ILE A 283 72.03 -3.92 -4.44
C ILE A 283 73.13 -4.84 -3.94
N VAL A 284 72.77 -6.10 -3.69
CA VAL A 284 73.69 -7.17 -3.32
C VAL A 284 73.73 -8.18 -4.46
N VAL A 285 74.87 -8.26 -5.13
CA VAL A 285 75.09 -9.11 -6.29
C VAL A 285 75.84 -10.35 -5.84
N ARG A 286 75.28 -11.52 -6.14
CA ARG A 286 76.00 -12.78 -6.01
C ARG A 286 76.71 -13.10 -7.31
N GLN A 287 77.96 -13.53 -7.20
CA GLN A 287 78.80 -13.82 -8.36
C GLN A 287 79.63 -15.07 -8.13
N ASN A 288 79.76 -15.88 -9.17
CA ASN A 288 80.78 -16.91 -9.26
C ASN A 288 81.82 -16.45 -10.30
N ILE A 289 82.98 -15.97 -9.83
CA ILE A 289 84.09 -15.47 -10.66
C ILE A 289 85.27 -16.41 -10.48
#